data_AF-A0A2G2P6V7-F1
#
_entry.id   AF-A0A2G2P6V7-F1
#
_cell.length_a   1.000
_cell.length_b   1.000
_cell.length_c   1.000
_cell.angle_alpha   90.00
_cell.angle_beta   90.00
_cell.angle_gamma   90.00
#
_symmetry.space_group_name_H-M   'P 1'
#
loop_
_entity.id
_entity.type
_entity.pdbx_description
1 polymer ?
#
loop_
_entity_poly.entity_id
_entity_poly.type
_entity_poly.pdbx_seq_one_letter_code
_entity_poly.pdbx_strand_id
1 'polypeptide(L)'
;MKNLTTQTSVLEQDLVALHSGTPQSKEWFNQSVMNILKAPTQSSFAKADRVAEAFTSIDVKIDYIKEQQKLLASLKKQLETAKSYAKVEVSDALISLGVTKLEGLAISSITASKATAKSVAKLVILDEDELLNRGFFKVELDKEAIEKALLSADQRAEVSDYADMTIELVHKEATIRINKRKTLAHEEPIQLAA
;
A
#
# COMPACT_ATOMS: atom_id res chain seq x y z
N MET A 1 21.77 -14.80 7.42
CA MET A 1 20.36 -15.08 7.74
C MET A 1 20.24 -15.21 9.26
N LYS A 2 19.80 -14.16 9.96
CA LYS A 2 19.51 -14.28 11.40
C LYS A 2 18.21 -15.07 11.53
N ASN A 3 18.27 -16.22 12.19
CA ASN A 3 17.12 -17.08 12.45
C ASN A 3 16.01 -16.27 13.15
N LEU A 4 14.83 -16.21 12.53
CA LEU A 4 13.63 -15.55 13.07
C LEU A 4 12.87 -16.43 14.08
N THR A 5 13.54 -17.37 14.74
CA THR A 5 13.01 -18.13 15.88
C THR A 5 13.29 -17.39 17.18
N THR A 6 12.88 -16.12 17.27
CA THR A 6 12.62 -15.50 18.56
C THR A 6 11.43 -16.21 19.17
N GLN A 7 11.54 -16.71 20.41
CA GLN A 7 10.37 -17.18 21.16
C GLN A 7 9.33 -16.07 21.18
N THR A 8 8.26 -16.23 20.41
CA THR A 8 7.16 -15.27 20.35
C THR A 8 6.48 -15.22 21.71
N SER A 9 6.43 -14.03 22.34
CA SER A 9 5.77 -13.87 23.64
C SER A 9 4.29 -14.31 23.54
N VAL A 10 3.72 -14.82 24.64
CA VAL A 10 2.30 -15.22 24.68
C VAL A 10 1.39 -14.05 24.29
N LEU A 11 1.72 -12.84 24.76
CA LEU A 11 0.98 -11.62 24.40
C LEU A 11 1.01 -11.37 22.88
N GLU A 12 2.14 -11.55 22.22
CA GLU A 12 2.24 -11.36 20.77
C GLU A 12 1.45 -12.45 20.01
N GLN A 13 1.43 -13.69 20.49
CA GLN A 13 0.61 -14.75 19.89
C GLN A 13 -0.88 -14.41 19.99
N ASP A 14 -1.33 -13.98 21.17
CA ASP A 14 -2.71 -13.57 21.39
C ASP A 14 -3.07 -12.31 20.58
N LEU A 15 -2.13 -11.37 20.46
CA LEU A 15 -2.28 -10.17 19.64
C LEU A 15 -2.48 -10.54 18.17
N VAL A 16 -1.69 -11.48 17.65
CA VAL A 16 -1.87 -11.99 16.28
C VAL A 16 -3.23 -12.67 16.16
N ALA A 17 -3.64 -13.51 17.13
CA ALA A 17 -4.92 -14.22 17.10
C ALA A 17 -6.16 -13.30 17.01
N LEU A 18 -6.04 -12.02 17.36
CA LEU A 18 -7.10 -11.02 17.16
C LEU A 18 -7.52 -10.87 15.69
N HIS A 19 -6.68 -11.27 14.73
CA HIS A 19 -7.06 -11.30 13.31
C HIS A 19 -8.30 -12.19 13.06
N SER A 20 -8.58 -13.14 13.94
CA SER A 20 -9.74 -14.04 13.83
C SER A 20 -11.07 -13.33 14.16
N GLY A 21 -11.03 -12.19 14.86
CA GLY A 21 -12.22 -11.44 15.27
C GLY A 21 -13.12 -12.15 16.28
N THR A 22 -12.74 -13.34 16.75
CA THR A 22 -13.59 -14.16 17.63
C THR A 22 -13.65 -13.58 19.05
N PRO A 23 -14.77 -13.72 19.78
CA PRO A 23 -14.86 -13.30 21.19
C PRO A 23 -13.77 -13.94 22.06
N GLN A 24 -13.44 -15.20 21.78
CA GLN A 24 -12.40 -15.95 22.48
C GLN A 24 -11.01 -15.34 22.29
N SER A 25 -10.64 -14.95 21.06
CA SER A 25 -9.36 -14.27 20.81
C SER A 25 -9.23 -12.94 21.55
N LYS A 26 -10.34 -12.17 21.62
CA LYS A 26 -10.39 -10.90 22.37
C LYS A 26 -10.23 -11.13 23.87
N GLU A 27 -10.88 -12.16 24.41
CA GLU A 27 -10.78 -12.53 25.82
C GLU A 27 -9.36 -12.98 26.20
N TRP A 28 -8.74 -13.86 25.41
CA TRP A 28 -7.36 -14.30 25.64
C TRP A 28 -6.37 -13.14 25.61
N PHE A 29 -6.47 -12.27 24.61
CA PHE A 29 -5.63 -11.08 24.53
C PHE A 29 -5.85 -10.16 25.74
N ASN A 30 -7.11 -9.94 26.15
CA ASN A 30 -7.42 -9.14 27.33
C ASN A 30 -6.78 -9.73 28.59
N GLN A 31 -6.88 -11.04 28.79
CA GLN A 31 -6.29 -11.74 29.92
C GLN A 31 -4.76 -11.61 29.93
N SER A 32 -4.11 -11.76 28.79
CA SER A 32 -2.66 -11.58 28.65
C SER A 32 -2.22 -10.16 29.00
N VAL A 33 -2.94 -9.13 28.54
CA VAL A 33 -2.70 -7.74 28.94
C VAL A 33 -2.93 -7.55 30.44
N MET A 34 -4.03 -8.06 30.98
CA MET A 34 -4.37 -7.96 32.40
C MET A 34 -3.33 -8.62 33.30
N ASN A 35 -2.79 -9.77 32.90
CA ASN A 35 -1.73 -10.47 33.63
C ASN A 35 -0.47 -9.60 33.76
N ILE A 36 -0.11 -8.86 32.71
CA ILE A 36 1.00 -7.91 32.74
C ILE A 36 0.67 -6.72 33.63
N LEU A 37 -0.51 -6.11 33.45
CA LEU A 37 -0.89 -4.90 34.18
C LEU A 37 -1.07 -5.15 35.69
N LYS A 38 -1.58 -6.32 36.07
CA LYS A 38 -1.82 -6.71 37.47
C LYS A 38 -0.61 -7.31 38.17
N ALA A 39 0.48 -7.60 37.46
CA ALA A 39 1.68 -8.17 38.07
C ALA A 39 2.24 -7.21 39.17
N PRO A 40 2.24 -7.61 40.45
CA PRO A 40 2.57 -6.70 41.56
C PRO A 40 4.07 -6.43 41.66
N THR A 41 4.90 -7.33 41.11
CA THR A 41 6.36 -7.26 41.14
C THR A 41 6.97 -6.41 40.03
N GLN A 42 6.15 -5.86 39.12
CA GLN A 42 6.62 -5.12 37.95
C GLN A 42 6.34 -3.63 38.06
N SER A 43 7.32 -2.80 37.69
CA SER A 43 7.16 -1.36 37.60
C SER A 43 6.22 -0.98 36.45
N SER A 44 5.60 0.21 36.53
CA SER A 44 4.74 0.73 35.46
C SER A 44 5.49 0.86 34.11
N PHE A 45 6.78 1.17 34.16
CA PHE A 45 7.64 1.20 32.97
C PHE A 45 7.78 -0.18 32.34
N ALA A 46 8.12 -1.20 33.13
CA ALA A 46 8.27 -2.57 32.63
C ALA A 46 6.96 -3.13 32.07
N LYS A 47 5.81 -2.76 32.65
CA LYS A 47 4.48 -3.13 32.13
C LYS A 47 4.21 -2.47 30.78
N ALA A 48 4.49 -1.18 30.65
CA ALA A 48 4.32 -0.44 29.40
C ALA A 48 5.22 -1.00 28.30
N ASP A 49 6.50 -1.27 28.61
CA ASP A 49 7.46 -1.83 27.65
C ASP A 49 7.03 -3.21 27.16
N ARG A 50 6.58 -4.09 28.07
CA ARG A 50 6.08 -5.44 27.70
C ARG A 50 4.86 -5.40 26.77
N VAL A 51 3.92 -4.50 27.04
CA VAL A 51 2.77 -4.33 26.15
C VAL A 51 3.22 -3.77 24.80
N ALA A 52 4.07 -2.74 24.81
CA ALA A 52 4.55 -2.09 23.59
C ALA A 52 5.45 -2.98 22.72
N GLU A 53 6.17 -3.93 23.32
CA GLU A 53 7.04 -4.89 22.63
C GLU A 53 6.25 -5.76 21.64
N ALA A 54 5.07 -6.26 22.03
CA ALA A 54 4.22 -7.07 21.15
C ALA A 54 3.77 -6.27 19.90
N PHE A 55 3.35 -5.02 20.08
CA PHE A 55 2.99 -4.14 18.96
C PHE A 55 4.20 -3.81 18.08
N THR A 56 5.34 -3.51 18.70
CA THR A 56 6.57 -3.17 17.98
C THR A 56 7.09 -4.37 17.16
N SER A 57 6.97 -5.58 17.70
CA SER A 57 7.30 -6.82 16.99
C SER A 57 6.44 -7.00 15.73
N ILE A 58 5.13 -6.75 15.83
CA ILE A 58 4.22 -6.78 14.67
C ILE A 58 4.58 -5.70 13.65
N ASP A 59 4.87 -4.47 14.09
CA ASP A 59 5.29 -3.40 13.19
C ASP A 59 6.54 -3.79 12.39
N VAL A 60 7.55 -4.38 13.04
CA VAL A 60 8.77 -4.88 12.37
C VAL A 60 8.43 -5.95 11.34
N LYS A 61 7.53 -6.88 11.65
CA LYS A 61 7.06 -7.92 10.71
C LYS A 61 6.32 -7.32 9.52
N ILE A 62 5.46 -6.33 9.76
CA ILE A 62 4.74 -5.61 8.72
C ILE A 62 5.72 -4.88 7.79
N ASP A 63 6.69 -4.18 8.35
CA ASP A 63 7.69 -3.46 7.56
C ASP A 63 8.58 -4.40 6.75
N TYR A 64 8.97 -5.55 7.33
CA TYR A 64 9.64 -6.61 6.57
C TYR A 64 8.79 -7.09 5.38
N ILE A 65 7.49 -7.35 5.59
CA ILE A 65 6.58 -7.78 4.52
C ILE A 65 6.48 -6.71 3.43
N LYS A 66 6.38 -5.42 3.78
CA LYS A 66 6.37 -4.32 2.81
C LYS A 66 7.63 -4.31 1.95
N GLU A 67 8.80 -4.50 2.56
CA GLU A 67 10.07 -4.56 1.81
C GLU A 67 10.12 -5.78 0.88
N GLN A 68 9.65 -6.95 1.33
CA GLN A 68 9.56 -8.13 0.47
C GLN A 68 8.59 -7.91 -0.71
N GLN A 69 7.45 -7.25 -0.48
CA GLN A 69 6.51 -6.91 -1.55
C GLN A 69 7.14 -5.99 -2.61
N LYS A 70 7.92 -4.98 -2.19
CA LYS A 70 8.66 -4.12 -3.13
C LYS A 70 9.66 -4.91 -3.96
N LEU A 71 10.42 -5.80 -3.32
CA LEU A 71 11.40 -6.64 -4.02
C LEU A 71 10.71 -7.56 -5.04
N LEU A 72 9.62 -8.23 -4.66
CA LEU A 72 8.82 -9.08 -5.54
C LEU A 72 8.24 -8.31 -6.73
N ALA A 73 7.72 -7.10 -6.49
CA ALA A 73 7.22 -6.24 -7.56
C ALA A 73 8.32 -5.83 -8.55
N SER A 74 9.52 -5.51 -8.05
CA SER A 74 10.69 -5.21 -8.88
C SER A 74 11.11 -6.41 -9.73
N LEU A 75 11.25 -7.60 -9.11
CA LEU A 75 11.58 -8.85 -9.81
C LEU A 75 10.56 -9.17 -10.90
N LYS A 76 9.26 -9.04 -10.60
CA LYS A 76 8.19 -9.22 -11.58
C LYS A 76 8.39 -8.30 -12.78
N LYS A 77 8.64 -7.01 -12.55
CA LYS A 77 8.86 -6.02 -13.62
C LYS A 77 10.11 -6.36 -14.47
N GLN A 78 11.19 -6.82 -13.84
CA GLN A 78 12.38 -7.26 -14.55
C GLN A 78 12.08 -8.44 -15.48
N LEU A 79 11.34 -9.44 -15.00
CA LEU A 79 10.94 -10.61 -15.81
C LEU A 79 10.01 -10.23 -16.96
N GLU A 80 9.03 -9.34 -16.72
CA GLU A 80 8.13 -8.83 -17.78
C GLU A 80 8.91 -8.06 -18.85
N THR A 81 9.87 -7.23 -18.44
CA THR A 81 10.74 -6.47 -19.35
C THR A 81 11.62 -7.39 -20.18
N ALA A 82 12.32 -8.34 -19.54
CA ALA A 82 13.16 -9.33 -20.21
C ALA A 82 12.36 -10.16 -21.21
N LYS A 83 11.15 -10.61 -20.83
CA LYS A 83 10.24 -11.31 -21.74
C LYS A 83 9.84 -10.45 -22.93
N SER A 84 9.61 -9.16 -22.73
CA SER A 84 9.28 -8.26 -23.84
C SER A 84 10.45 -8.07 -24.79
N TYR A 85 11.66 -7.89 -24.28
CA TYR A 85 12.86 -7.78 -25.12
C TYR A 85 13.15 -9.07 -25.86
N ALA A 86 13.05 -10.22 -25.20
CA ALA A 86 13.24 -11.52 -25.83
C ALA A 86 12.30 -11.74 -27.03
N LYS A 87 11.05 -11.25 -26.97
CA LYS A 87 10.13 -11.32 -28.13
C LYS A 87 10.62 -10.51 -29.32
N VAL A 88 11.20 -9.34 -29.09
CA VAL A 88 11.76 -8.48 -30.14
C VAL A 88 12.96 -9.17 -30.77
N GLU A 89 13.93 -9.60 -29.96
CA GLU A 89 15.14 -10.29 -30.42
C GLU A 89 14.81 -11.57 -31.21
N VAL A 90 13.86 -12.38 -30.74
CA VAL A 90 13.40 -13.59 -31.46
C VAL A 90 12.72 -13.23 -32.77
N SER A 91 11.91 -12.17 -32.81
CA SER A 91 11.27 -11.69 -34.05
C SER A 91 12.31 -11.23 -35.06
N ASP A 92 13.31 -10.47 -34.62
CA ASP A 92 14.38 -9.96 -35.49
C ASP A 92 15.26 -11.09 -36.02
N ALA A 93 15.61 -12.07 -35.18
CA ALA A 93 16.34 -13.26 -35.61
C ALA A 93 15.58 -14.08 -36.67
N LEU A 94 14.27 -14.27 -36.49
CA LEU A 94 13.42 -14.99 -37.45
C LEU A 94 13.34 -14.25 -38.79
N ILE A 95 13.13 -12.93 -38.77
CA ILE A 95 13.10 -12.09 -39.98
C ILE A 95 14.45 -12.11 -40.69
N SER A 96 15.55 -12.06 -39.95
CA SER A 96 16.92 -12.12 -40.50
C SER A 96 17.21 -13.41 -41.26
N LEU A 97 16.58 -14.51 -40.83
CA LEU A 97 16.66 -15.82 -41.48
C LEU A 97 15.60 -16.01 -42.58
N GLY A 98 14.76 -15.00 -42.85
CA GLY A 98 13.67 -15.08 -43.82
C GLY A 98 12.47 -15.93 -43.38
N VAL A 99 12.40 -16.30 -42.10
CA VAL A 99 11.34 -17.14 -41.54
C VAL A 99 10.28 -16.26 -40.87
N THR A 100 9.03 -16.37 -41.31
CA THR A 100 7.91 -15.59 -40.73
C THR A 100 7.12 -16.37 -39.68
N LYS A 101 7.14 -17.71 -39.74
CA LYS A 101 6.39 -18.57 -38.82
C LYS A 101 7.12 -19.89 -38.58
N LEU A 102 7.12 -20.34 -37.33
CA LEU A 102 7.56 -21.68 -36.90
C LEU A 102 6.41 -22.38 -36.19
N GLU A 103 6.10 -23.62 -36.56
CA GLU A 103 5.13 -24.47 -35.87
C GLU A 103 5.84 -25.25 -34.75
N GLY A 104 5.15 -25.49 -33.65
CA GLY A 104 5.69 -26.23 -32.51
C GLY A 104 4.93 -27.54 -32.26
N LEU A 105 5.58 -28.47 -31.55
CA LEU A 105 4.91 -29.66 -31.00
C LEU A 105 4.29 -29.38 -29.62
N ALA A 106 4.90 -28.51 -28.82
CA ALA A 106 4.41 -28.11 -27.49
C ALA A 106 3.62 -26.79 -27.49
N ILE A 107 3.72 -25.99 -28.55
CA ILE A 107 2.99 -24.74 -28.76
C ILE A 107 2.44 -24.75 -30.18
N SER A 108 1.37 -24.01 -30.45
CA SER A 108 0.83 -23.94 -31.81
C SER A 108 1.85 -23.34 -32.78
N SER A 109 2.30 -22.10 -32.55
CA SER A 109 3.34 -21.49 -33.40
C SER A 109 4.01 -20.26 -32.78
N ILE A 110 5.15 -19.87 -33.34
CA ILE A 110 5.79 -18.57 -33.18
C ILE A 110 5.68 -17.84 -34.52
N THR A 111 5.11 -16.63 -34.52
CA THR A 111 4.98 -15.81 -35.72
C THR A 111 5.75 -14.50 -35.51
N ALA A 112 6.70 -14.20 -36.40
CA ALA A 112 7.40 -12.93 -36.42
C ALA A 112 6.56 -11.90 -37.18
N SER A 113 6.44 -10.69 -36.62
CA SER A 113 5.70 -9.59 -37.23
C SER A 113 6.65 -8.46 -37.56
N LYS A 114 6.48 -7.82 -38.73
CA LYS A 114 7.27 -6.65 -39.08
C LYS A 114 6.93 -5.48 -38.16
N ALA A 115 7.91 -4.65 -37.84
CA ALA A 115 7.70 -3.41 -37.12
C ALA A 115 6.66 -2.55 -37.84
N THR A 116 5.62 -2.13 -37.13
CA THR A 116 4.59 -1.22 -37.64
C THR A 116 4.67 0.08 -36.84
N ALA A 117 4.85 1.20 -37.55
CA ALA A 117 4.81 2.51 -36.93
C ALA A 117 3.37 3.02 -36.93
N LYS A 118 2.78 3.22 -35.76
CA LYS A 118 1.48 3.87 -35.61
C LYS A 118 1.70 5.30 -35.13
N SER A 119 1.27 6.29 -35.90
CA SER A 119 1.26 7.68 -35.47
C SER A 119 0.20 7.85 -34.37
N VAL A 120 0.64 8.07 -33.14
CA VAL A 120 -0.24 8.46 -32.03
C VAL A 120 -0.19 9.98 -31.94
N ALA A 121 -1.30 10.65 -32.28
CA ALA A 121 -1.43 12.07 -32.04
C ALA A 121 -1.39 12.32 -30.52
N LYS A 122 -0.30 12.91 -30.03
CA LYS A 122 -0.23 13.41 -28.65
C LYS A 122 -0.75 14.84 -28.68
N LEU A 123 -1.87 15.08 -27.99
CA LEU A 123 -2.33 16.43 -27.71
C LEU A 123 -1.31 17.07 -26.75
N VAL A 124 -0.66 18.13 -27.20
CA VAL A 124 0.13 19.03 -26.34
C VAL A 124 -0.70 20.28 -26.17
N ILE A 125 -1.11 20.57 -24.94
CA ILE A 125 -1.80 21.81 -24.62
C ILE A 125 -0.73 22.90 -24.50
N LEU A 126 -0.81 23.92 -25.35
CA LEU A 126 0.15 25.03 -25.38
C LEU A 126 -0.29 26.20 -24.49
N ASP A 127 -1.60 26.42 -24.40
CA ASP A 127 -2.23 27.48 -23.62
C ASP A 127 -3.54 26.94 -23.02
N GLU A 128 -3.54 26.73 -21.71
CA GLU A 128 -4.71 26.21 -20.99
C GLU A 128 -5.78 27.28 -20.84
N ASP A 129 -5.40 28.54 -20.60
CA ASP A 129 -6.32 29.64 -20.31
C ASP A 129 -7.15 30.01 -21.53
N GLU A 130 -6.54 30.07 -22.71
CA GLU A 130 -7.30 30.33 -23.93
C GLU A 130 -8.24 29.15 -24.27
N LEU A 131 -7.84 27.90 -24.01
CA LEU A 131 -8.72 26.75 -24.23
C LEU A 131 -9.93 26.75 -23.28
N LEU A 132 -9.74 27.11 -22.01
CA LEU A 132 -10.84 27.29 -21.06
C LEU A 132 -11.80 28.39 -21.54
N ASN A 133 -11.25 29.55 -21.94
CA ASN A 133 -12.05 30.67 -22.47
C ASN A 133 -12.78 30.33 -23.78
N ARG A 134 -12.23 29.44 -24.60
CA ARG A 134 -12.84 28.93 -25.84
C ARG A 134 -13.86 27.82 -25.62
N GLY A 135 -14.10 27.42 -24.37
CA GLY A 135 -15.14 26.45 -24.00
C GLY A 135 -14.67 25.00 -23.93
N PHE A 136 -13.36 24.72 -23.94
CA PHE A 136 -12.83 23.36 -23.78
C PHE A 136 -12.70 22.96 -22.31
N PHE A 137 -13.80 23.06 -21.55
CA PHE A 137 -13.88 22.66 -20.16
C PHE A 137 -15.15 21.86 -19.86
N LYS A 138 -15.11 21.11 -18.76
CA LYS A 138 -16.26 20.37 -18.25
C LYS A 138 -16.75 21.05 -16.98
N VAL A 139 -18.03 21.40 -16.93
CA VAL A 139 -18.66 21.93 -15.72
C VAL A 139 -19.06 20.75 -14.85
N GLU A 140 -18.38 20.58 -13.72
CA GLU A 140 -18.75 19.64 -12.67
C GLU A 140 -19.09 20.41 -11.39
N LEU A 141 -20.03 19.87 -10.62
CA LEU A 141 -20.41 20.46 -9.34
C LEU A 141 -19.27 20.27 -8.33
N ASP A 142 -18.85 21.37 -7.72
CA ASP A 142 -17.89 21.35 -6.62
C ASP A 142 -18.57 20.84 -5.35
N LYS A 143 -18.41 19.53 -5.10
CA LYS A 143 -18.98 18.85 -3.93
C LYS A 143 -18.41 19.40 -2.62
N GLU A 144 -17.15 19.82 -2.59
CA GLU A 144 -16.53 20.37 -1.38
C GLU A 144 -17.08 21.76 -1.05
N ALA A 145 -17.35 22.58 -2.07
CA ALA A 145 -18.00 23.88 -1.87
C ALA A 145 -19.45 23.72 -1.38
N ILE A 146 -20.19 22.76 -1.93
CA ILE A 146 -21.56 22.43 -1.50
C ILE A 146 -21.56 21.95 -0.03
N GLU A 147 -20.64 21.06 0.34
CA GLU A 147 -20.50 20.60 1.73
C GLU A 147 -20.20 21.77 2.70
N LYS A 148 -19.26 22.66 2.33
CA LYS A 148 -18.94 23.85 3.14
C LYS A 148 -20.12 24.81 3.24
N ALA A 149 -20.87 25.00 2.16
CA ALA A 149 -22.05 25.86 2.16
C ALA A 149 -23.19 25.29 3.03
N LEU A 150 -23.39 23.97 3.03
CA LEU A 150 -24.35 23.30 3.91
C LEU A 150 -23.96 23.35 5.40
N LEU A 151 -22.66 23.43 5.69
CA LEU A 151 -22.12 23.61 7.05
C LEU A 151 -22.09 25.08 7.52
N SER A 152 -22.19 26.04 6.61
CA SER A 152 -22.16 27.48 6.90
C SER A 152 -23.56 28.05 7.12
N ALA A 153 -23.76 28.84 8.18
CA ALA A 153 -25.07 29.41 8.51
C ALA A 153 -25.62 30.38 7.43
N ASP A 154 -24.72 31.07 6.71
CA ASP A 154 -25.09 32.15 5.77
C ASP A 154 -25.38 31.64 4.34
N GLN A 155 -24.77 30.54 3.92
CA GLN A 155 -24.89 29.98 2.56
C GLN A 155 -25.80 28.75 2.48
N ARG A 156 -26.18 28.20 3.64
CA ARG A 156 -27.06 27.03 3.72
C ARG A 156 -28.44 27.29 3.12
N ALA A 157 -28.96 28.52 3.19
CA ALA A 157 -30.26 28.87 2.62
C ALA A 157 -30.31 28.68 1.09
N GLU A 158 -29.18 28.86 0.39
CA GLU A 158 -29.10 28.73 -1.07
C GLU A 158 -28.91 27.28 -1.53
N VAL A 159 -28.37 26.41 -0.67
CA VAL A 159 -27.99 25.03 -1.00
C VAL A 159 -28.94 23.99 -0.39
N SER A 160 -29.67 24.36 0.67
CA SER A 160 -30.64 23.51 1.38
C SER A 160 -31.78 23.01 0.50
N ASP A 161 -32.14 23.73 -0.56
CA ASP A 161 -33.21 23.33 -1.49
C ASP A 161 -32.75 22.25 -2.48
N TYR A 162 -31.43 22.05 -2.62
CA TYR A 162 -30.83 21.21 -3.66
C TYR A 162 -29.90 20.10 -3.13
N ALA A 163 -29.49 20.15 -1.86
CA ALA A 163 -28.66 19.12 -1.23
C ALA A 163 -28.95 19.00 0.27
N ASP A 164 -29.02 17.76 0.77
CA ASP A 164 -29.18 17.44 2.19
C ASP A 164 -27.94 16.69 2.71
N MET A 165 -27.56 16.98 3.96
CA MET A 165 -26.39 16.39 4.61
C MET A 165 -26.84 15.62 5.85
N THR A 166 -26.84 14.29 5.74
CA THR A 166 -27.07 13.40 6.88
C THR A 166 -25.84 13.40 7.78
N ILE A 167 -25.97 13.96 8.98
CA ILE A 167 -24.92 13.91 10.01
C ILE A 167 -25.04 12.58 10.75
N GLU A 168 -24.27 11.57 10.31
CA GLU A 168 -24.17 10.31 11.04
C GLU A 168 -23.23 10.45 12.24
N LEU A 169 -23.75 10.12 13.43
CA LEU A 169 -22.98 10.07 14.66
C LEU A 169 -22.13 8.79 14.67
N VAL A 170 -20.92 8.88 14.11
CA VAL A 170 -19.96 7.78 14.12
C VAL A 170 -19.33 7.64 15.50
N HIS A 171 -19.83 6.70 16.31
CA HIS A 171 -19.21 6.31 17.57
C HIS A 171 -17.89 5.57 17.30
N LYS A 172 -16.77 6.21 17.62
CA LYS A 172 -15.44 5.57 17.59
C LYS A 172 -15.15 4.94 18.95
N GLU A 173 -14.70 3.69 18.94
CA GLU A 173 -14.28 2.99 20.15
C GLU A 173 -13.02 3.63 20.77
N ALA A 174 -12.84 3.48 22.08
CA ALA A 174 -11.64 3.96 22.77
C ALA A 174 -10.41 3.19 22.28
N THR A 175 -9.32 3.91 21.98
CA THR A 175 -8.07 3.34 21.49
C THR A 175 -6.88 3.79 22.32
N ILE A 176 -5.79 3.04 22.27
CA ILE A 176 -4.52 3.40 22.91
C ILE A 176 -3.58 4.07 21.92
N ARG A 177 -2.72 4.99 22.41
CA ARG A 177 -1.62 5.59 21.63
C ARG A 177 -0.28 5.16 22.22
N ILE A 178 0.53 4.45 21.43
CA ILE A 178 1.88 4.05 21.81
C ILE A 178 2.87 5.07 21.22
N ASN A 179 3.48 5.90 22.09
CA ASN A 179 4.48 6.88 21.67
C ASN A 179 5.88 6.26 21.78
N LYS A 180 6.45 5.89 20.64
CA LYS A 180 7.83 5.38 20.58
C LYS A 180 8.83 6.49 20.85
N ARG A 181 9.86 6.22 21.68
CA ARG A 181 11.00 7.12 21.84
C ARG A 181 11.82 7.12 20.55
N LYS A 182 12.39 8.27 20.16
CA LYS A 182 13.32 8.33 19.03
C LYS A 182 14.57 7.52 19.38
N THR A 183 14.82 6.44 18.63
CA THR A 183 16.11 5.76 18.63
C THR A 183 17.15 6.71 18.02
N LEU A 184 18.20 7.06 18.76
CA LEU A 184 19.40 7.66 18.18
C LEU A 184 20.02 6.59 17.28
N ALA A 185 20.00 6.79 15.97
CA ALA A 185 20.60 5.87 15.03
C ALA A 185 22.09 5.73 15.36
N HIS A 186 22.52 4.51 15.71
CA HIS A 186 23.93 4.17 15.63
C HIS A 186 24.20 3.89 14.15
N GLU A 187 24.78 4.86 13.46
CA GLU A 187 25.31 4.69 12.11
C GLU A 187 26.49 3.71 12.18
N GLU A 188 26.24 2.41 11.97
CA GLU A 188 27.33 1.52 11.60
C GLU A 188 27.64 1.75 10.11
N PRO A 189 28.87 2.14 9.75
CA PRO A 189 29.25 2.35 8.37
C PRO A 189 29.22 1.01 7.62
N ILE A 190 28.42 0.95 6.56
CA ILE A 190 28.43 -0.14 5.58
C ILE A 190 29.83 -0.15 4.94
N GLN A 191 30.69 -1.06 5.39
CA GLN A 191 31.91 -1.39 4.65
C GLN A 191 31.52 -2.17 3.40
N LEU A 192 31.34 -1.45 2.29
CA LEU A 192 31.38 -2.04 0.96
C LEU A 192 32.82 -2.48 0.70
N ALA A 193 33.06 -3.80 0.74
CA ALA A 193 34.27 -4.37 0.19
C ALA A 193 34.28 -4.13 -1.32
N ALA A 194 35.35 -3.47 -1.79
CA ALA A 194 35.68 -3.28 -3.19
C ALA A 194 36.18 -4.59 -3.84
#